data_AF-K6WV42-F1
#
_entry.id   AF-K6WV42-F1
#
_cell.length_a   1.000
_cell.length_b   1.000
_cell.length_c   1.000
_cell.angle_alpha   90.00
_cell.angle_beta   90.00
_cell.angle_gamma   90.00
#
_symmetry.space_group_name_H-M   'P 1'
#
loop_
_entity.id
_entity.type
_entity.pdbx_description
1 polymer ?
#
loop_
_entity_poly.entity_id
_entity_poly.type
_entity_poly.pdbx_seq_one_letter_code
_entity_poly.pdbx_strand_id
1 'polypeptide(L)'
;MSREAAAVSFGTPSNLRPSLSTCLTPEPSRETVKRLFRQRVHRVHELGGAMSFVHFEAMRAARDGLADLLRAATEGRPASVQRGADHLVAIIDGKRLVRFYGATCPARAEIAPEDGGYSIILPGLPIHGDGDSLQEALDDTVLALRDYAHAWTERLRLAPNHEQNDMLVQFIAAATDDELRAWLTA
;
A
#
# COMPACT_ATOMS: atom_id res chain seq x y z
N MET A 1 -32.45 39.64 53.19
CA MET A 1 -31.28 39.43 54.07
C MET A 1 -31.20 37.96 54.43
N SER A 2 -30.03 37.39 54.17
CA SER A 2 -29.43 36.17 54.74
C SER A 2 -30.24 34.86 54.82
N ARG A 3 -29.84 33.91 53.97
CA ARG A 3 -29.92 32.47 54.23
C ARG A 3 -28.73 32.06 55.10
N GLU A 4 -28.98 31.33 56.17
CA GLU A 4 -27.97 30.54 56.90
C GLU A 4 -28.57 29.13 57.08
N ALA A 5 -27.92 28.14 56.48
CA ALA A 5 -28.32 26.73 56.53
C ALA A 5 -27.30 25.97 57.39
N ALA A 6 -27.76 25.49 58.55
CA ALA A 6 -26.98 24.69 59.48
C ALA A 6 -26.94 23.21 59.05
N ALA A 7 -25.76 22.64 59.21
CA ALA A 7 -25.36 21.29 58.83
C ALA A 7 -26.02 20.19 59.68
N VAL A 8 -26.34 19.07 59.04
CA VAL A 8 -26.60 17.79 59.69
C VAL A 8 -25.64 16.75 59.13
N SER A 9 -24.86 16.17 60.05
CA SER A 9 -23.87 15.13 59.83
C SER A 9 -24.54 13.76 59.63
N PHE A 10 -24.17 13.04 58.58
CA PHE A 10 -24.46 11.62 58.41
C PHE A 10 -23.16 10.82 58.31
N GLY A 11 -23.15 9.68 58.99
CA GLY A 11 -21.98 8.87 59.32
C GLY A 11 -21.22 8.29 58.12
N THR A 12 -19.95 8.00 58.39
CA THR A 12 -19.02 7.21 57.57
C THR A 12 -19.49 5.77 57.38
N PRO A 13 -19.38 5.25 56.15
CA PRO A 13 -18.96 3.88 55.94
C PRO A 13 -17.65 3.82 55.16
N SER A 14 -16.67 3.15 55.77
CA SER A 14 -15.57 2.38 55.21
C SER A 14 -15.36 2.46 53.68
N ASN A 15 -14.32 3.18 53.27
CA ASN A 15 -13.77 3.15 51.90
C ASN A 15 -12.94 1.88 51.68
N LEU A 16 -13.47 0.92 50.94
CA LEU A 16 -12.68 -0.10 50.24
C LEU A 16 -13.21 -0.21 48.81
N ARG A 17 -12.66 0.62 47.91
CA ARG A 17 -12.65 0.34 46.46
C ARG A 17 -11.27 -0.25 46.12
N PRO A 18 -11.19 -1.36 45.36
CA PRO A 18 -9.92 -1.84 44.86
C PRO A 18 -9.39 -0.87 43.79
N SER A 19 -8.15 -0.45 43.93
CA SER A 19 -7.41 0.27 42.90
C SER A 19 -7.20 -0.66 41.70
N LEU A 20 -7.76 -0.30 40.55
CA LEU A 20 -7.38 -0.89 39.26
C LEU A 20 -5.99 -0.37 38.92
N SER A 21 -4.98 -1.00 39.51
CA SER A 21 -3.58 -0.82 39.15
C SER A 21 -3.43 -1.32 37.70
N THR A 22 -3.20 -0.35 36.81
CA THR A 22 -2.95 -0.54 35.40
C THR A 22 -1.69 -1.40 35.23
N CYS A 23 -1.82 -2.63 34.73
CA CYS A 23 -0.68 -3.41 34.24
C CYS A 23 -0.18 -2.79 32.94
N LEU A 24 0.60 -1.70 33.04
CA LEU A 24 1.49 -1.27 31.98
C LEU A 24 2.64 -2.28 31.93
N THR A 25 2.56 -3.24 31.02
CA THR A 25 3.76 -3.98 30.61
C THR A 25 4.76 -2.96 30.05
N PRO A 26 6.02 -2.91 30.53
CA PRO A 26 6.98 -1.96 30.01
C PRO A 26 7.22 -2.24 28.52
N GLU A 27 7.15 -1.17 27.71
CA GLU A 27 7.57 -1.15 26.31
C GLU A 27 8.98 -1.79 26.19
N PRO A 28 9.16 -2.81 25.35
CA PRO A 28 10.43 -3.51 25.27
C PRO A 28 11.51 -2.56 24.76
N SER A 29 12.67 -2.56 25.43
CA SER A 29 13.79 -1.73 25.00
C SER A 29 14.19 -2.02 23.55
N ARG A 30 14.74 -1.03 22.84
CA ARG A 30 15.21 -1.18 21.46
C ARG A 30 16.18 -2.36 21.28
N GLU A 31 16.98 -2.65 22.30
CA GLU A 31 17.89 -3.80 22.36
C GLU A 31 17.13 -5.14 22.44
N THR A 32 16.04 -5.18 23.20
CA THR A 32 15.14 -6.33 23.33
C THR A 32 14.40 -6.59 22.01
N VAL A 33 13.90 -5.55 21.35
CA VAL A 33 13.28 -5.67 20.02
C VAL A 33 14.27 -6.18 18.98
N LYS A 34 15.51 -5.64 18.96
CA LYS A 34 16.58 -6.12 18.07
C LYS A 34 16.94 -7.58 18.33
N ARG A 35 17.06 -7.99 19.60
CA ARG A 35 17.37 -9.36 19.99
C ARG A 35 16.26 -10.33 19.61
N LEU A 36 15.00 -9.95 19.86
CA LEU A 36 13.84 -10.74 19.48
C LEU A 36 13.70 -10.86 17.96
N PHE A 37 13.96 -9.78 17.21
CA PHE A 37 14.01 -9.80 15.75
C PHE A 37 15.10 -10.76 15.26
N ARG A 38 16.31 -10.66 15.79
CA ARG A 38 17.44 -11.54 15.44
C ARG A 38 17.15 -13.01 15.76
N GLN A 39 16.60 -13.30 16.94
CA GLN A 39 16.21 -14.66 17.35
C GLN A 39 15.08 -15.23 16.48
N ARG A 40 14.12 -14.38 16.07
CA ARG A 40 13.02 -14.77 15.17
C ARG A 40 13.53 -15.04 13.76
N VAL A 41 14.49 -14.27 13.25
CA VAL A 41 15.16 -14.51 11.96
C VAL A 41 15.96 -15.82 11.99
N HIS A 42 16.71 -16.11 13.06
CA HIS A 42 17.45 -17.37 13.19
C HIS A 42 16.54 -18.61 13.25
N ARG A 43 15.39 -18.51 13.94
CA ARG A 43 14.43 -19.63 14.04
C ARG A 43 13.75 -19.94 12.69
N VAL A 44 13.61 -18.96 11.80
CA VAL A 44 13.09 -19.17 10.44
C VAL A 44 14.09 -19.93 9.56
N HIS A 45 15.40 -19.68 9.73
CA HIS A 45 16.44 -20.40 9.00
C HIS A 45 16.51 -21.91 9.31
N GLU A 46 16.10 -22.34 10.50
CA GLU A 46 16.16 -23.75 10.92
C GLU A 46 14.91 -24.58 10.54
N LEU A 47 13.83 -23.94 10.08
CA LEU A 47 12.53 -24.63 9.84
C LEU A 47 11.98 -24.54 8.40
N GLY A 48 12.71 -23.95 7.44
CA GLY A 48 12.31 -24.05 6.03
C GLY A 48 12.88 -22.95 5.14
N GLY A 49 13.88 -23.31 4.34
CA GLY A 49 14.40 -22.53 3.22
C GLY A 49 15.23 -21.31 3.64
N ALA A 50 16.52 -21.31 3.30
CA ALA A 50 17.25 -20.06 3.22
C ALA A 50 16.42 -19.07 2.38
N MET A 51 16.26 -17.83 2.86
CA MET A 51 15.75 -16.70 2.08
C MET A 51 16.70 -16.48 0.90
N SER A 52 16.59 -17.31 -0.13
CA SER A 52 17.50 -17.31 -1.26
C SER A 52 17.01 -16.23 -2.21
N PHE A 53 17.68 -15.09 -2.16
CA PHE A 53 17.63 -14.06 -3.19
C PHE A 53 18.07 -14.70 -4.52
N VAL A 54 17.33 -14.43 -5.60
CA VAL A 54 17.80 -14.75 -6.95
C VAL A 54 18.33 -13.47 -7.56
N HIS A 55 19.64 -13.41 -7.74
CA HIS A 55 20.32 -12.23 -8.27
C HIS A 55 21.35 -12.63 -9.32
N PHE A 56 21.36 -11.89 -10.43
CA PHE A 56 22.36 -12.06 -11.49
C PHE A 56 23.09 -10.74 -11.76
N GLU A 57 24.41 -10.76 -11.59
CA GLU A 57 25.31 -9.63 -11.90
C GLU A 57 25.47 -9.39 -13.41
N ALA A 58 25.17 -10.39 -14.24
CA ALA A 58 25.37 -10.35 -15.68
C ALA A 58 24.11 -10.74 -16.46
N MET A 59 23.77 -9.93 -17.47
CA MET A 59 22.61 -10.16 -18.34
C MET A 59 22.62 -11.52 -19.04
N ARG A 60 23.80 -12.08 -19.38
CA ARG A 60 23.89 -13.41 -19.97
C ARG A 60 23.42 -14.49 -18.99
N ALA A 61 23.93 -14.47 -17.77
CA ALA A 61 23.53 -15.42 -16.73
C ALA A 61 22.04 -15.28 -16.36
N ALA A 62 21.51 -14.04 -16.36
CA ALA A 62 20.09 -13.79 -16.14
C ALA A 62 19.19 -14.42 -17.22
N ARG A 63 19.65 -14.46 -18.49
CA ARG A 63 18.92 -15.15 -19.57
C ARG A 63 18.89 -16.66 -19.36
N ASP A 64 20.03 -17.25 -19.00
CA ASP A 64 20.15 -18.69 -18.74
C ASP A 64 19.33 -19.09 -17.49
N GLY A 65 19.21 -18.20 -16.51
CA GLY A 65 18.45 -18.37 -15.26
C GLY A 65 17.06 -17.71 -15.22
N LEU A 66 16.46 -17.37 -16.36
CA LEU A 66 15.19 -16.61 -16.40
C LEU A 66 14.05 -17.31 -15.64
N ALA A 67 13.97 -18.64 -15.74
CA ALA A 67 12.95 -19.42 -15.04
C ALA A 67 13.07 -19.32 -13.51
N ASP A 68 14.29 -19.19 -12.98
CA ASP A 68 14.52 -19.02 -11.54
C ASP A 68 14.13 -17.62 -11.09
N LEU A 69 14.38 -16.59 -11.89
CA LEU A 69 13.94 -15.21 -11.63
C LEU A 69 12.42 -15.12 -11.57
N LEU A 70 11.71 -15.67 -12.57
CA LEU A 70 10.25 -15.64 -12.62
C LEU A 70 9.63 -16.42 -11.46
N ARG A 71 10.17 -17.60 -11.13
CA ARG A 71 9.70 -18.41 -10.00
C ARG A 71 9.92 -17.70 -8.67
N ALA A 72 11.09 -17.09 -8.46
CA ALA A 72 11.35 -16.30 -7.26
C ALA A 72 10.36 -15.15 -7.12
N ALA A 73 10.11 -14.39 -8.20
CA ALA A 73 9.18 -13.26 -8.18
C ALA A 73 7.74 -13.69 -7.83
N THR A 74 7.23 -14.78 -8.40
CA THR A 74 5.87 -15.28 -8.10
C THR A 74 5.75 -15.81 -6.68
N GLU A 75 6.79 -16.47 -6.15
CA GLU A 75 6.89 -16.88 -4.75
C GLU A 75 7.04 -15.69 -3.79
N GLY A 76 7.30 -14.48 -4.31
CA GLY A 76 7.53 -13.27 -3.51
C GLY A 76 8.94 -13.20 -2.92
N ARG A 77 9.85 -14.03 -3.41
CA ARG A 77 11.28 -13.92 -3.10
C ARG A 77 11.88 -12.80 -3.95
N PRO A 78 12.82 -12.00 -3.42
CA PRO A 78 13.44 -10.96 -4.22
C PRO A 78 14.21 -11.55 -5.40
N ALA A 79 13.90 -11.05 -6.59
CA ALA A 79 14.48 -11.44 -7.87
C ALA A 79 15.00 -10.18 -8.57
N SER A 80 16.29 -10.18 -8.96
CA SER A 80 16.89 -9.00 -9.57
C SER A 80 18.02 -9.32 -10.54
N VAL A 81 18.28 -8.38 -11.45
CA VAL A 81 19.36 -8.44 -12.43
C VAL A 81 20.09 -7.10 -12.44
N GLN A 82 21.41 -7.14 -12.35
CA GLN A 82 22.24 -5.96 -12.52
C GLN A 82 22.38 -5.63 -14.02
N ARG A 83 22.12 -4.38 -14.39
CA ARG A 83 22.23 -3.85 -15.76
C ARG A 83 23.28 -2.73 -15.81
N GLY A 84 24.51 -3.10 -16.15
CA GLY A 84 25.64 -2.18 -16.08
C GLY A 84 26.05 -1.91 -14.63
N ALA A 85 26.82 -0.85 -14.38
CA ALA A 85 27.35 -0.59 -13.03
C ALA A 85 26.27 -0.10 -12.05
N ASP A 86 25.29 0.66 -12.52
CA ASP A 86 24.46 1.50 -11.62
C ASP A 86 22.98 1.14 -11.57
N HIS A 87 22.52 0.17 -12.37
CA HIS A 87 21.09 -0.14 -12.46
C HIS A 87 20.77 -1.54 -11.99
N LEU A 88 20.10 -1.63 -10.84
CA LEU A 88 19.46 -2.85 -10.37
C LEU A 88 18.03 -2.91 -10.93
N VAL A 89 17.73 -3.97 -11.68
CA VAL A 89 16.38 -4.23 -12.19
C VAL A 89 15.73 -5.29 -11.31
N ALA A 90 14.59 -4.96 -10.69
CA ALA A 90 13.80 -5.92 -9.93
C ALA A 90 12.72 -6.56 -10.81
N ILE A 91 12.46 -7.84 -10.59
CA ILE A 91 11.33 -8.56 -11.19
C ILE A 91 10.33 -8.81 -10.07
N ILE A 92 9.12 -8.30 -10.26
CA ILE A 92 8.04 -8.34 -9.26
C ILE A 92 6.82 -8.98 -9.92
N ASP A 93 6.17 -9.88 -9.21
CA ASP A 93 4.86 -10.40 -9.63
C ASP A 93 3.82 -9.27 -9.70
N GLY A 94 3.10 -9.19 -10.83
CA GLY A 94 2.14 -8.12 -11.07
C GLY A 94 1.03 -8.05 -10.02
N LYS A 95 0.53 -9.19 -9.54
CA LYS A 95 -0.51 -9.20 -8.49
C LYS A 95 0.02 -8.70 -7.15
N ARG A 96 1.28 -8.96 -6.83
CA ARG A 96 1.93 -8.35 -5.66
C ARG A 96 2.11 -6.84 -5.82
N LEU A 97 2.48 -6.36 -7.02
CA LEU A 97 2.54 -4.93 -7.31
C LEU A 97 1.17 -4.26 -7.10
N VAL A 98 0.11 -4.81 -7.69
CA VAL A 98 -1.27 -4.30 -7.57
C VAL A 98 -1.69 -4.21 -6.11
N ARG A 99 -1.50 -5.30 -5.35
CA ARG A 99 -1.83 -5.33 -3.92
C ARG A 99 -1.04 -4.30 -3.12
N PHE A 100 0.27 -4.18 -3.35
CA PHE A 100 1.12 -3.26 -2.60
C PHE A 100 0.78 -1.81 -2.92
N TYR A 101 0.68 -1.45 -4.20
CA TYR A 101 0.38 -0.10 -4.64
C TYR A 101 -1.02 0.31 -4.19
N GLY A 102 -2.05 -0.51 -4.45
CA GLY A 102 -3.42 -0.21 -4.06
C GLY A 102 -3.61 -0.02 -2.55
N ALA A 103 -2.80 -0.68 -1.72
CA ALA A 103 -2.83 -0.53 -0.26
C ALA A 103 -2.05 0.68 0.27
N THR A 104 -1.13 1.26 -0.51
CA THR A 104 -0.21 2.32 -0.04
C THR A 104 -0.42 3.66 -0.73
N CYS A 105 -0.99 3.64 -1.93
CA CYS A 105 -1.28 4.81 -2.75
C CYS A 105 -2.79 4.82 -3.05
N PRO A 106 -3.64 5.40 -2.17
CA PRO A 106 -5.08 5.50 -2.45
C PRO A 106 -5.34 6.36 -3.68
N ALA A 107 -6.41 6.05 -4.44
CA ALA A 107 -6.76 6.79 -5.65
C ALA A 107 -7.06 8.27 -5.39
N ARG A 108 -7.62 8.56 -4.20
CA ARG A 108 -8.13 9.89 -3.83
C ARG A 108 -9.12 10.42 -4.87
N ALA A 109 -9.88 9.53 -5.50
CA ALA A 109 -10.87 9.89 -6.49
C ALA A 109 -11.97 10.73 -5.83
N GLU A 110 -12.31 11.84 -6.48
CA GLU A 110 -13.43 12.68 -6.10
C GLU A 110 -14.62 12.27 -6.96
N ILE A 111 -15.68 11.76 -6.32
CA ILE A 111 -16.90 11.30 -6.99
C ILE A 111 -18.00 12.32 -6.71
N ALA A 112 -18.51 12.97 -7.75
CA ALA A 112 -19.51 14.03 -7.65
C ALA A 112 -20.74 13.71 -8.51
N PRO A 113 -21.97 13.84 -7.99
CA PRO A 113 -23.16 13.82 -8.82
C PRO A 113 -23.30 15.15 -9.57
N GLU A 114 -23.42 15.11 -10.90
CA GLU A 114 -23.57 16.29 -11.77
C GLU A 114 -24.61 16.06 -12.86
N ASP A 115 -25.53 17.01 -13.07
CA ASP A 115 -26.55 17.01 -14.13
C ASP A 115 -27.37 15.72 -14.31
N GLY A 116 -27.56 14.96 -13.23
CA GLY A 116 -28.31 13.70 -13.24
C GLY A 116 -27.45 12.46 -13.50
N GLY A 117 -26.15 12.63 -13.70
CA GLY A 117 -25.14 11.57 -13.76
C GLY A 117 -24.09 11.69 -12.65
N TYR A 118 -22.93 11.09 -12.89
CA TYR A 118 -21.78 11.07 -11.99
C TYR A 118 -20.52 11.46 -12.76
N SER A 119 -19.67 12.25 -12.12
CA SER A 119 -18.31 12.54 -12.54
C SER A 119 -17.31 11.99 -11.51
N ILE A 120 -16.21 11.45 -11.99
CA ILE A 120 -15.10 10.97 -11.18
C ILE A 120 -13.83 11.67 -11.64
N ILE A 121 -13.13 12.33 -10.72
CA ILE A 121 -11.91 13.07 -11.01
C ILE A 121 -10.78 12.50 -10.14
N LEU A 122 -9.58 12.34 -10.69
CA LEU A 122 -8.38 12.00 -9.93
C LEU A 122 -7.53 13.27 -9.73
N PRO A 123 -7.53 13.89 -8.55
CA PRO A 123 -6.80 15.13 -8.32
C PRO A 123 -5.31 15.01 -8.62
N GLY A 124 -4.78 15.98 -9.38
CA GLY A 124 -3.37 16.00 -9.79
C GLY A 124 -3.04 15.10 -10.98
N LEU A 125 -4.02 14.38 -11.52
CA LEU A 125 -3.89 13.58 -12.74
C LEU A 125 -4.84 14.13 -13.82
N PRO A 126 -4.45 14.09 -15.11
CA PRO A 126 -5.33 14.48 -16.22
C PRO A 126 -6.31 13.35 -16.55
N ILE A 127 -6.98 12.80 -15.55
CA ILE A 127 -7.84 11.61 -15.66
C ILE A 127 -9.17 11.94 -14.99
N HIS A 128 -10.23 11.84 -15.77
CA HIS A 128 -11.61 11.95 -15.33
C HIS A 128 -12.45 10.95 -16.13
N GLY A 129 -13.61 10.61 -15.60
CA GLY A 129 -14.63 9.87 -16.34
C GLY A 129 -16.02 10.23 -15.85
N ASP A 130 -16.99 10.11 -16.75
CA ASP A 130 -18.37 10.56 -16.53
C ASP A 130 -19.36 9.47 -16.97
N GLY A 131 -20.58 9.49 -16.43
CA GLY A 131 -21.63 8.56 -16.86
C GLY A 131 -22.99 8.86 -16.27
N ASP A 132 -24.05 8.31 -16.87
CA ASP A 132 -25.43 8.49 -16.41
C ASP A 132 -25.69 7.74 -15.09
N SER A 133 -24.80 6.81 -14.74
CA SER A 133 -24.76 6.14 -13.44
C SER A 133 -23.34 6.10 -12.87
N LEU A 134 -23.22 5.87 -11.56
CA LEU A 134 -21.93 5.70 -10.91
C LEU A 134 -21.10 4.57 -11.54
N GLN A 135 -21.76 3.47 -11.95
CA GLN A 135 -21.07 2.34 -12.55
C GLN A 135 -20.50 2.70 -13.93
N GLU A 136 -21.25 3.45 -14.73
CA GLU A 136 -20.78 3.95 -16.02
C GLU A 136 -19.63 4.94 -15.86
N ALA A 137 -19.71 5.86 -14.89
CA ALA A 137 -18.61 6.78 -14.60
C ALA A 137 -17.34 6.05 -14.12
N LEU A 138 -17.49 4.97 -13.34
CA LEU A 138 -16.37 4.09 -12.96
C LEU A 138 -15.77 3.38 -14.17
N ASP A 139 -16.60 2.84 -15.06
CA ASP A 139 -16.14 2.18 -16.28
C ASP A 139 -15.40 3.14 -17.22
N ASP A 140 -15.92 4.35 -17.38
CA ASP A 140 -15.30 5.41 -18.17
C ASP A 140 -13.97 5.87 -17.54
N THR A 141 -13.92 6.03 -16.22
CA THR A 141 -12.67 6.36 -15.50
C THR A 141 -11.61 5.27 -15.64
N VAL A 142 -12.02 3.99 -15.63
CA VAL A 142 -11.10 2.87 -15.89
C VAL A 142 -10.56 2.94 -17.32
N LEU A 143 -11.40 3.23 -18.31
CA LEU A 143 -10.94 3.45 -19.68
C LEU A 143 -9.95 4.61 -19.77
N ALA A 144 -10.25 5.74 -19.14
CA ALA A 144 -9.36 6.90 -19.07
C ALA A 144 -8.01 6.58 -18.40
N LEU A 145 -7.99 5.72 -17.37
CA LEU A 145 -6.74 5.22 -16.77
C LEU A 145 -5.91 4.41 -17.77
N ARG A 146 -6.55 3.52 -18.55
CA ARG A 146 -5.88 2.72 -19.60
C ARG A 146 -5.30 3.61 -20.69
N ASP A 147 -6.09 4.58 -21.15
CA ASP A 147 -5.68 5.54 -22.17
C ASP A 147 -4.53 6.42 -21.68
N TYR A 148 -4.58 6.85 -20.41
CA TYR A 148 -3.48 7.57 -19.79
C TYR A 148 -2.19 6.74 -19.74
N ALA A 149 -2.26 5.46 -19.36
CA ALA A 149 -1.09 4.57 -19.34
C ALA A 149 -0.47 4.38 -20.73
N HIS A 150 -1.32 4.28 -21.77
CA HIS A 150 -0.89 4.23 -23.16
C HIS A 150 -0.20 5.54 -23.58
N ALA A 151 -0.88 6.68 -23.39
CA ALA A 151 -0.35 7.99 -23.73
C ALA A 151 0.95 8.32 -22.98
N TRP A 152 1.08 7.85 -21.73
CA TRP A 152 2.30 8.02 -20.96
C TRP A 152 3.48 7.30 -21.59
N THR A 153 3.26 6.05 -22.00
CA THR A 153 4.29 5.23 -22.67
C THR A 153 4.71 5.85 -24.00
N GLU A 154 3.75 6.33 -24.80
CA GLU A 154 4.05 6.87 -26.13
C GLU A 154 4.69 8.26 -26.10
N ARG A 155 4.23 9.15 -25.20
CA ARG A 155 4.59 10.58 -25.29
C ARG A 155 4.73 11.32 -23.96
N LEU A 156 4.07 10.92 -22.86
CA LEU A 156 4.10 11.74 -21.63
C LEU A 156 5.25 11.41 -20.68
N ARG A 157 5.96 10.29 -20.84
CA ARG A 157 7.03 9.88 -19.92
C ARG A 157 8.14 10.93 -19.69
N LEU A 158 8.35 11.83 -20.65
CA LEU A 158 9.37 12.88 -20.57
C LEU A 158 8.78 14.27 -20.28
N ALA A 159 7.46 14.39 -20.12
CA ALA A 159 6.82 15.64 -19.78
C ALA A 159 6.97 15.91 -18.27
N PRO A 160 7.45 17.09 -17.83
CA PRO A 160 7.75 17.35 -16.42
C PRO A 160 6.59 17.14 -15.45
N ASN A 161 5.35 17.35 -15.91
CA ASN A 161 4.13 17.15 -15.12
C ASN A 161 3.62 15.69 -15.12
N HIS A 162 4.32 14.77 -15.80
CA HIS A 162 3.95 13.36 -15.93
C HIS A 162 5.10 12.39 -15.63
N GLU A 163 6.36 12.84 -15.62
CA GLU A 163 7.55 11.98 -15.55
C GLU A 163 7.59 11.07 -14.30
N GLN A 164 6.96 11.49 -13.21
CA GLN A 164 6.92 10.75 -11.93
C GLN A 164 5.74 9.78 -11.80
N ASN A 165 4.92 9.64 -12.85
CA ASN A 165 3.75 8.76 -12.84
C ASN A 165 4.08 7.34 -13.31
N ASP A 166 5.35 6.97 -13.41
CA ASP A 166 5.82 5.66 -13.87
C ASP A 166 5.24 4.51 -13.02
N MET A 167 5.28 4.62 -11.69
CA MET A 167 4.75 3.58 -10.81
C MET A 167 3.23 3.45 -10.90
N LEU A 168 2.51 4.56 -11.10
CA LEU A 168 1.07 4.54 -11.37
C LEU A 168 0.79 3.79 -12.68
N VAL A 169 1.55 4.06 -13.74
CA VAL A 169 1.38 3.40 -15.05
C VAL A 169 1.67 1.90 -14.94
N GLN A 170 2.69 1.51 -14.19
CA GLN A 170 2.99 0.09 -13.94
C GLN A 170 1.85 -0.60 -13.16
N PHE A 171 1.27 0.10 -12.17
CA PHE A 171 0.10 -0.37 -11.44
C PHE A 171 -1.11 -0.55 -12.36
N ILE A 172 -1.44 0.48 -13.17
CA ILE A 172 -2.55 0.43 -14.14
C ILE A 172 -2.34 -0.76 -15.07
N ALA A 173 -1.17 -0.89 -15.70
CA ALA A 173 -0.88 -1.97 -16.63
C ALA A 173 -1.01 -3.38 -16.02
N ALA A 174 -0.72 -3.54 -14.72
CA ALA A 174 -0.77 -4.84 -14.04
C ALA A 174 -2.16 -5.19 -13.45
N ALA A 175 -2.98 -4.19 -13.12
CA ALA A 175 -4.29 -4.37 -12.52
C ALA A 175 -5.33 -4.85 -13.55
N THR A 176 -6.34 -5.62 -13.10
CA THR A 176 -7.58 -5.83 -13.86
C THR A 176 -8.51 -4.61 -13.70
N ASP A 177 -9.51 -4.50 -14.56
CA ASP A 177 -10.49 -3.40 -14.47
C ASP A 177 -11.26 -3.46 -13.13
N ASP A 178 -11.59 -4.65 -12.65
CA ASP A 178 -12.20 -4.83 -11.32
C ASP A 178 -11.28 -4.35 -10.18
N GLU A 179 -9.97 -4.62 -10.28
CA GLU A 179 -8.98 -4.14 -9.30
C GLU A 179 -8.85 -2.61 -9.34
N LEU A 180 -8.95 -2.00 -10.53
CA LEU A 180 -8.96 -0.54 -10.69
C LEU A 180 -10.24 0.08 -10.12
N ARG A 181 -11.43 -0.47 -10.37
CA ARG A 181 -12.68 0.02 -9.76
C ARG A 181 -12.66 -0.09 -8.25
N ALA A 182 -12.15 -1.21 -7.72
CA ALA A 182 -11.99 -1.39 -6.28
C ALA A 182 -11.03 -0.34 -5.70
N TRP A 183 -9.94 -0.02 -6.40
CA TRP A 183 -8.99 1.00 -5.98
C TRP A 183 -9.56 2.43 -6.03
N LEU A 184 -10.40 2.74 -7.03
CA LEU A 184 -11.09 4.03 -7.15
C LEU A 184 -12.10 4.28 -6.00
N THR A 185 -12.61 3.22 -5.39
CA THR A 185 -13.68 3.29 -4.36
C THR A 185 -13.22 2.91 -2.95
N ALA A 186 -11.93 2.64 -2.75
CA ALA A 186 -11.32 2.26 -1.48
C ALA A 186 -10.92 3.48 -0.62
#